data_AF-A0A835R6F8-F1
#
_entry.id   AF-A0A835R6F8-F1
#
_cell.length_a   1.000
_cell.length_b   1.000
_cell.length_c   1.000
_cell.angle_alpha   90.00
_cell.angle_beta   90.00
_cell.angle_gamma   90.00
#
_symmetry.space_group_name_H-M   'P 1'
#
loop_
_entity.id
_entity.type
_entity.pdbx_description
1 polymer ?
#
loop_
_entity_poly.entity_id
_entity_poly.type
_entity_poly.pdbx_seq_one_letter_code
_entity_poly.pdbx_strand_id
1 'polypeptide(L)'
;MNGANIDKANLHGGETIANGEFEEVIKKREVGYSITISEIQKEFKQNVANRDEREKVMWGGRGIMYPRASVYRGHPLLRNTSSEAGKLIRLPNTMEQLKHLIGKKFGFDTNGAIITNEEGAEIDSIEVIRDNDRLFIVEEYDFIKLDANKL
;
A
#
# COMPACT_ATOMS: atom_id res chain seq x y z
N MET A 1 -9.84 -32.69 28.00
CA MET A 1 -8.88 -32.41 29.08
C MET A 1 -7.54 -32.94 28.62
N ASN A 2 -6.58 -32.07 28.34
CA ASN A 2 -5.26 -32.49 27.86
C ASN A 2 -4.28 -32.19 29.00
N GLY A 3 -4.07 -33.19 29.87
CA GLY A 3 -3.13 -33.09 30.97
C GLY A 3 -1.70 -33.07 30.43
N ALA A 4 -1.02 -31.93 30.56
CA ALA A 4 0.43 -31.87 30.37
C ALA A 4 1.09 -32.54 31.58
N ASN A 5 1.73 -33.69 31.38
CA ASN A 5 2.61 -34.29 32.36
C ASN A 5 3.96 -33.56 32.30
N ILE A 6 4.38 -32.97 33.43
CA ILE A 6 5.59 -32.17 33.61
C ILE A 6 6.55 -32.84 34.61
N ASP A 7 6.70 -34.15 34.56
CA ASP A 7 7.58 -34.89 35.49
C ASP A 7 9.09 -34.82 35.19
N LYS A 8 9.54 -33.80 34.44
CA LYS A 8 10.99 -33.56 34.25
C LYS A 8 11.34 -32.08 34.32
N ALA A 9 10.88 -31.42 35.37
CA ALA A 9 11.55 -30.21 35.85
C ALA A 9 12.82 -30.62 36.60
N ASN A 10 13.90 -30.92 35.87
CA ASN A 10 15.23 -30.86 36.46
C ASN A 10 15.69 -29.41 36.43
N LEU A 11 15.67 -28.82 37.62
CA LEU A 11 16.48 -27.69 38.02
C LEU A 11 17.94 -27.89 37.58
N HIS A 12 18.60 -26.74 37.38
CA HIS A 12 20.03 -26.49 37.50
C HIS A 12 20.81 -26.39 36.18
N GLY A 13 21.37 -25.18 35.98
CA GLY A 13 22.70 -24.97 35.38
C GLY A 13 22.78 -25.18 33.88
N GLY A 14 23.20 -24.15 33.14
CA GLY A 14 23.24 -24.20 31.69
C GLY A 14 24.10 -25.33 31.16
N GLU A 15 23.54 -26.09 30.23
CA GLU A 15 24.30 -26.94 29.32
C GLU A 15 23.70 -26.79 27.92
N THR A 16 24.61 -26.56 26.99
CA THR A 16 24.40 -26.52 25.55
C THR A 16 23.58 -27.73 25.10
N ILE A 17 22.49 -27.47 24.36
CA ILE A 17 21.69 -28.50 23.70
C ILE A 17 22.64 -29.36 22.86
N ALA A 18 22.80 -30.63 23.23
CA ALA A 18 23.69 -31.54 22.53
C ALA A 18 23.14 -31.79 21.12
N ASN A 19 24.00 -31.73 20.11
CA ASN A 19 23.67 -31.84 18.68
C ASN A 19 22.81 -33.08 18.31
N GLY A 20 22.80 -34.12 19.14
CA GLY A 20 21.99 -35.33 18.94
C GLY A 20 20.49 -35.15 19.17
N GLU A 21 20.06 -34.20 20.01
CA GLU A 21 18.63 -33.95 20.26
C GLU A 21 17.97 -33.25 19.06
N PHE A 22 18.76 -32.51 18.26
CA PHE A 22 18.26 -31.77 17.10
C PHE A 22 17.93 -32.69 15.92
N GLU A 23 18.71 -33.75 15.70
CA GLU A 23 18.46 -34.71 14.60
C GLU A 23 17.15 -35.47 14.77
N GLU A 24 16.77 -35.80 16.01
CA GLU A 24 15.51 -36.50 16.29
C GLU A 24 14.30 -35.59 16.01
N VAL A 25 14.41 -34.29 16.28
CA VAL A 25 13.38 -33.29 15.99
C VAL A 25 13.25 -33.02 14.48
N ILE A 26 14.36 -33.08 13.73
CA ILE A 26 14.36 -32.95 12.27
C ILE A 26 13.69 -34.17 11.62
N LYS A 27 14.04 -35.40 12.02
CA LYS A 27 13.42 -36.63 11.49
C LYS A 27 11.91 -36.68 11.72
N LYS A 28 11.41 -36.14 12.84
CA LYS A 28 9.96 -36.11 13.15
C LYS A 28 9.19 -35.01 12.39
N ARG A 29 9.86 -34.05 11.74
CA ARG A 29 9.23 -33.02 10.90
C ARG A 29 9.08 -33.43 9.43
N GLU A 30 9.72 -34.51 8.98
CA GLU A 30 9.69 -35.00 7.59
C GLU A 30 8.39 -35.74 7.18
N VAL A 31 7.24 -35.39 7.76
CA VAL A 31 5.92 -35.92 7.33
C VAL A 31 5.05 -34.81 6.70
N GLY A 32 5.66 -33.73 6.22
CA GLY A 32 4.95 -32.61 5.60
C GLY A 32 5.55 -32.21 4.26
N TYR A 33 4.77 -32.41 3.18
CA TYR A 33 4.88 -31.91 1.80
C TYR A 33 6.26 -31.50 1.26
N SER A 34 6.72 -32.22 0.24
CA SER A 34 7.84 -31.80 -0.62
C SER A 34 7.50 -30.52 -1.40
N ILE A 35 8.26 -29.45 -1.18
CA ILE A 35 8.23 -28.25 -2.04
C ILE A 35 9.30 -28.42 -3.12
N THR A 36 8.88 -28.86 -4.31
CA THR A 36 9.76 -28.92 -5.48
C THR A 36 9.86 -27.52 -6.09
N ILE A 37 11.04 -26.89 -6.04
CA ILE A 37 11.32 -25.66 -6.79
C ILE A 37 11.72 -26.09 -8.21
N SER A 38 10.78 -26.04 -9.15
CA SER A 38 11.07 -26.25 -10.57
C SER A 38 11.34 -24.90 -11.23
N GLU A 39 12.59 -24.68 -11.64
CA GLU A 39 12.97 -23.65 -12.62
C GLU A 39 12.24 -23.95 -13.93
N ILE A 40 11.10 -23.28 -14.16
CA ILE A 40 10.41 -23.33 -15.44
C ILE A 40 10.22 -21.89 -15.90
N GLN A 41 11.05 -21.52 -16.88
CA GLN A 41 10.77 -20.47 -17.85
C GLN A 41 9.36 -20.71 -18.41
N LYS A 42 8.38 -19.93 -17.97
CA LYS A 42 7.04 -19.93 -18.57
C LYS A 42 6.64 -18.49 -18.85
N GLU A 43 6.76 -18.13 -20.12
CA GLU A 43 6.18 -16.94 -20.72
C GLU A 43 4.69 -16.87 -20.34
N PHE A 44 4.37 -16.02 -19.36
CA PHE A 44 3.00 -15.60 -19.13
C PHE A 44 2.66 -14.56 -20.20
N LYS A 45 1.92 -14.98 -21.22
CA LYS A 45 1.22 -14.07 -22.13
C LYS A 45 0.25 -13.23 -21.31
N GLN A 46 0.63 -12.00 -21.00
CA GLN A 46 -0.28 -10.99 -20.47
C GLN A 46 -1.29 -10.64 -21.54
N ASN A 47 -2.57 -10.84 -21.22
CA ASN A 47 -3.67 -10.25 -21.97
C ASN A 47 -3.52 -8.73 -21.93
N VAL A 48 -3.36 -8.15 -23.12
CA VAL A 48 -3.19 -6.72 -23.37
C VAL A 48 -4.51 -6.02 -23.07
N ALA A 49 -4.61 -5.38 -21.90
CA ALA A 49 -5.47 -4.23 -21.70
C ALA A 49 -4.55 -3.00 -21.70
N ASN A 50 -4.77 -2.13 -22.69
CA ASN A 50 -3.88 -1.08 -23.16
C ASN A 50 -3.04 -0.41 -22.07
N ARG A 51 -1.75 -0.72 -22.16
CA ARG A 51 -0.66 -0.16 -21.38
C ARG A 51 -0.33 1.19 -22.01
N ASP A 52 -0.62 2.29 -21.32
CA ASP A 52 0.15 3.50 -21.59
C ASP A 52 1.59 3.25 -21.13
N GLU A 53 2.41 2.89 -22.12
CA GLU A 53 3.84 2.69 -22.03
C GLU A 53 4.51 4.02 -21.66
N ARG A 54 4.82 4.23 -20.37
CA ARG A 54 5.95 5.10 -19.93
C ARG A 54 6.33 5.04 -18.45
N GLU A 55 5.76 4.18 -17.63
CA GLU A 55 6.34 3.91 -16.31
C GLU A 55 7.06 2.57 -16.30
N LYS A 56 8.36 2.63 -16.61
CA LYS A 56 9.33 1.58 -16.33
C LYS A 56 9.42 1.44 -14.80
N VAL A 57 8.50 0.68 -14.21
CA VAL A 57 8.50 0.36 -12.79
C VAL A 57 9.70 -0.54 -12.49
N MET A 58 10.84 0.09 -12.17
CA MET A 58 11.98 -0.56 -11.53
C MET A 58 11.58 -1.02 -10.13
N TRP A 59 11.12 -2.26 -10.01
CA TRP A 59 10.99 -2.96 -8.71
C TRP A 59 12.28 -3.73 -8.40
N GLY A 60 13.40 -3.03 -8.28
CA GLY A 60 14.70 -3.69 -8.15
C GLY A 60 15.83 -2.74 -7.79
N GLY A 61 15.84 -2.27 -6.55
CA GLY A 61 16.97 -1.52 -6.00
C GLY A 61 16.68 -1.14 -4.56
N ARG A 62 17.40 -1.74 -3.60
CA ARG A 62 17.35 -1.35 -2.19
C ARG A 62 17.59 0.16 -2.08
N GLY A 63 16.63 0.93 -1.55
CA GLY A 63 16.94 2.20 -0.88
C GLY A 63 16.00 3.40 -1.08
N ILE A 64 15.16 3.46 -2.11
CA ILE A 64 14.29 4.65 -2.32
C ILE A 64 12.82 4.23 -2.25
N MET A 65 12.24 4.34 -1.05
CA MET A 65 10.81 4.17 -0.84
C MET A 65 10.12 5.45 -1.31
N TYR A 66 9.32 5.36 -2.36
CA TYR A 66 8.51 6.49 -2.81
C TYR A 66 7.26 6.57 -1.93
N PRO A 67 6.93 7.75 -1.36
CA PRO A 67 5.69 7.92 -0.63
C PRO A 67 4.51 7.54 -1.51
N ARG A 68 3.46 6.99 -0.92
CA ARG A 68 2.19 6.70 -1.56
C ARG A 68 1.14 7.60 -0.97
N ALA A 69 0.22 8.09 -1.79
CA ALA A 69 -0.88 8.92 -1.33
C ALA A 69 -2.21 8.31 -1.78
N SER A 70 -3.18 8.32 -0.87
CA SER A 70 -4.56 7.93 -1.15
C SER A 70 -5.31 9.15 -1.64
N VAL A 71 -5.70 9.15 -2.91
CA VAL A 71 -6.40 10.28 -3.53
C VAL A 71 -7.89 9.99 -3.61
N TYR A 72 -8.72 10.97 -3.27
CA TYR A 72 -10.17 10.92 -3.32
C TYR A 72 -10.70 12.09 -4.14
N ARG A 73 -11.90 11.93 -4.70
CA ARG A 73 -12.61 13.00 -5.40
C ARG A 73 -13.62 13.66 -4.46
N GLY A 74 -13.80 14.98 -4.63
CA GLY A 74 -14.72 15.79 -3.85
C GLY A 74 -14.12 16.31 -2.55
N HIS A 75 -14.74 17.36 -2.01
CA HIS A 75 -14.32 17.99 -0.75
C HIS A 75 -14.43 17.00 0.43
N PRO A 76 -13.44 16.92 1.33
CA PRO A 76 -13.42 15.98 2.46
C PRO A 76 -14.70 16.01 3.31
N LEU A 77 -15.25 17.21 3.53
CA LEU A 77 -16.47 17.44 4.33
C LEU A 77 -17.79 17.15 3.61
N LEU A 78 -17.82 17.16 2.28
CA LEU A 78 -19.05 16.96 1.49
C LEU A 78 -19.17 15.54 0.95
N ARG A 79 -18.06 14.81 0.90
CA ARG A 79 -18.02 13.47 0.31
C ARG A 79 -18.65 12.44 1.25
N ASN A 80 -19.52 11.61 0.68
CA ASN A 80 -19.97 10.38 1.31
C ASN A 80 -18.79 9.39 1.36
N THR A 81 -18.26 9.11 2.55
CA THR A 81 -17.08 8.24 2.75
C THR A 81 -17.25 6.84 2.16
N SER A 82 -18.49 6.38 1.98
CA SER A 82 -18.88 5.10 1.41
C SER A 82 -19.07 5.08 -0.12
N SER A 83 -19.20 6.22 -0.79
CA SER A 83 -19.66 6.25 -2.19
C SER A 83 -18.54 6.19 -3.23
N GLU A 84 -17.33 6.62 -2.87
CA GLU A 84 -16.22 6.70 -3.83
C GLU A 84 -14.94 6.18 -3.19
N ALA A 85 -14.48 5.04 -3.70
CA ALA A 85 -13.23 4.43 -3.28
C ALA A 85 -12.06 5.29 -3.77
N GLY A 86 -11.19 5.70 -2.84
CA GLY A 86 -9.98 6.42 -3.18
C GLY A 86 -9.01 5.57 -3.99
N LYS A 87 -8.13 6.22 -4.74
CA LYS A 87 -7.07 5.59 -5.52
C LYS A 87 -5.74 5.79 -4.81
N LEU A 88 -5.06 4.69 -4.49
CA LEU A 88 -3.69 4.74 -3.99
C LEU A 88 -2.74 4.95 -5.18
N ILE A 89 -1.98 6.03 -5.15
CA ILE A 89 -0.97 6.33 -6.16
C ILE A 89 0.40 6.44 -5.52
N ARG A 90 1.43 6.22 -6.33
CA ARG A 90 2.79 6.58 -5.97
C ARG A 90 2.94 8.09 -6.11
N LEU A 91 3.48 8.75 -5.09
CA LEU A 91 3.73 10.18 -5.10
C LEU A 91 4.84 10.49 -6.12
N PRO A 92 4.58 11.37 -7.10
CA PRO A 92 5.60 11.84 -8.02
C PRO A 92 6.47 12.91 -7.35
N ASN A 93 7.47 13.41 -8.08
CA ASN A 93 8.42 14.39 -7.55
C ASN A 93 7.94 15.83 -7.71
N THR A 94 6.85 16.09 -8.45
CA THR A 94 6.36 17.44 -8.76
C THR A 94 4.83 17.51 -8.69
N MET A 95 4.30 18.71 -8.42
CA MET A 95 2.86 18.93 -8.32
C MET A 95 2.13 18.76 -9.66
N GLU A 96 2.75 19.20 -10.75
CA GLU A 96 2.20 19.03 -12.11
C GLU A 96 2.05 17.55 -12.48
N GLN A 97 3.06 16.72 -12.16
CA GLN A 97 2.97 15.28 -12.37
C GLN A 97 1.88 14.64 -11.51
N LEU A 98 1.70 15.12 -10.27
CA LEU A 98 0.62 14.67 -9.40
C LEU A 98 -0.75 14.95 -10.02
N LYS A 99 -1.00 16.20 -10.44
CA LYS A 99 -2.24 16.59 -11.13
C LYS A 99 -2.46 15.77 -12.40
N HIS A 100 -1.44 15.62 -13.24
CA HIS A 100 -1.51 14.81 -14.45
C HIS A 100 -1.88 13.34 -14.16
N LEU A 101 -1.21 12.71 -13.18
CA LEU A 101 -1.48 11.33 -12.78
C LEU A 101 -2.90 11.18 -12.25
N ILE A 102 -3.35 12.13 -11.42
CA ILE A 102 -4.71 12.18 -10.90
C ILE A 102 -5.72 12.28 -12.04
N GLY A 103 -5.57 13.24 -12.95
CA GLY A 103 -6.50 13.44 -14.06
C GLY A 103 -6.58 12.19 -14.95
N LYS A 104 -5.44 11.57 -15.22
CA LYS A 104 -5.37 10.29 -15.93
C LYS A 104 -6.08 9.15 -15.18
N LYS A 105 -5.89 9.05 -13.87
CA LYS A 105 -6.47 7.96 -13.07
C LYS A 105 -7.97 8.13 -12.89
N PHE A 106 -8.48 9.34 -12.74
CA PHE A 106 -9.89 9.61 -12.51
C PHE A 106 -10.68 9.97 -13.79
N GLY A 107 -9.99 10.20 -14.91
CA GLY A 107 -10.62 10.47 -16.21
C GLY A 107 -11.24 11.86 -16.31
N PHE A 108 -10.70 12.85 -15.59
CA PHE A 108 -11.17 14.24 -15.64
C PHE A 108 -9.99 15.22 -15.74
N ASP A 109 -10.30 16.45 -16.17
CA ASP A 109 -9.29 17.49 -16.30
C ASP A 109 -8.95 18.11 -14.93
N THR A 110 -7.67 18.11 -14.58
CA THR A 110 -7.18 18.58 -13.27
C THR A 110 -6.68 20.02 -13.30
N ASN A 111 -6.78 20.71 -14.43
CA ASN A 111 -6.25 22.07 -14.59
C ASN A 111 -6.89 23.08 -13.62
N GLY A 112 -8.18 22.93 -13.31
CA GLY A 112 -8.92 23.78 -12.36
C GLY A 112 -9.10 23.15 -10.98
N ALA A 113 -8.48 22.00 -10.70
CA ALA A 113 -8.71 21.26 -9.47
C ALA A 113 -7.73 21.69 -8.37
N ILE A 114 -8.25 21.84 -7.16
CA ILE A 114 -7.49 22.15 -5.94
C ILE A 114 -7.26 20.85 -5.18
N ILE A 115 -6.03 20.64 -4.72
CA ILE A 115 -5.68 19.48 -3.90
C ILE A 115 -5.70 19.92 -2.45
N THR A 116 -6.46 19.21 -1.62
CA THR A 116 -6.61 19.51 -0.20
C THR A 116 -6.26 18.30 0.67
N ASN A 117 -5.92 18.55 1.92
CA ASN A 117 -5.77 17.51 2.94
C ASN A 117 -7.15 17.07 3.49
N GLU A 118 -7.15 16.17 4.47
CA GLU A 118 -8.38 15.69 5.13
C GLU A 118 -9.14 16.80 5.90
N GLU A 119 -8.47 17.88 6.28
CA GLU A 119 -9.06 19.04 6.95
C GLU A 119 -9.61 20.09 5.96
N GLY A 120 -9.39 19.91 4.65
CA GLY A 120 -9.76 20.86 3.61
C GLY A 120 -8.76 22.00 3.40
N ALA A 121 -7.56 21.92 3.99
CA ALA A 121 -6.48 22.86 3.73
C ALA A 121 -5.84 22.56 2.37
N GLU A 122 -5.60 23.61 1.58
CA GLU A 122 -4.92 23.50 0.29
C GLU A 122 -3.46 23.06 0.46
N ILE A 123 -3.03 22.13 -0.40
CA ILE A 123 -1.66 21.67 -0.50
C ILE A 123 -1.01 22.34 -1.71
N ASP A 124 -0.10 23.26 -1.43
CA ASP A 124 0.64 24.02 -2.42
C ASP A 124 1.89 23.27 -2.94
N SER A 125 2.52 22.49 -2.06
CA SER A 125 3.85 21.90 -2.29
C SER A 125 3.85 20.37 -2.20
N ILE A 126 4.64 19.70 -3.05
CA ILE A 126 4.77 18.24 -3.02
C ILE A 126 5.48 17.74 -1.75
N GLU A 127 6.35 18.58 -1.15
CA GLU A 127 7.20 18.24 -0.02
C GLU A 127 6.43 18.04 1.30
N VAL A 128 5.22 18.62 1.41
CA VAL A 128 4.39 18.48 2.60
C VAL A 128 3.64 17.14 2.64
N ILE A 129 3.57 16.43 1.51
CA ILE A 129 2.86 15.15 1.40
C ILE A 129 3.75 14.01 1.92
N ARG A 130 3.18 13.16 2.77
CA ARG A 130 3.81 11.98 3.39
C ARG A 130 3.23 10.67 2.87
N ASP A 131 3.86 9.55 3.26
CA ASP A 131 3.35 8.22 2.92
C ASP A 131 2.04 7.95 3.67
N ASN A 132 1.05 7.45 2.93
CA ASN A 132 -0.33 7.19 3.35
C ASN A 132 -1.19 8.43 3.63
N ASP A 133 -0.74 9.62 3.21
CA ASP A 133 -1.58 10.81 3.27
C ASP A 133 -2.82 10.67 2.40
N ARG A 134 -3.92 11.29 2.86
CA ARG A 134 -5.19 11.35 2.15
C ARG A 134 -5.31 12.70 1.48
N LEU A 135 -5.34 12.69 0.15
CA LEU A 135 -5.48 13.87 -0.69
C LEU A 135 -6.89 13.90 -1.28
N PHE A 136 -7.47 15.07 -1.33
CA PHE A 136 -8.82 15.27 -1.83
C PHE A 136 -8.78 16.28 -2.97
N ILE A 137 -9.34 15.88 -4.11
CA ILE A 137 -9.39 16.73 -5.29
C ILE A 137 -10.73 17.44 -5.29
N VAL A 138 -10.68 18.75 -5.18
CA VAL A 138 -11.86 19.61 -5.07
C VAL A 138 -11.98 20.41 -6.35
N GLU A 139 -13.13 20.29 -7.00
CA GLU A 139 -13.50 21.12 -8.14
C GLU A 139 -14.15 22.42 -7.64
N GLU A 140 -14.12 23.49 -8.43
CA GLU A 140 -14.70 24.80 -8.06
C GLU A 140 -16.18 24.68 -7.62
N TYR A 141 -16.94 23.78 -8.24
CA TYR A 141 -18.34 23.50 -7.89
C TYR A 141 -18.54 22.95 -6.48
N ASP A 142 -17.53 22.29 -5.90
CA ASP A 142 -17.65 21.71 -4.55
C ASP A 142 -17.45 22.77 -3.46
N PHE A 143 -16.70 23.84 -3.72
CA PHE A 143 -16.64 24.99 -2.81
C PHE A 143 -17.99 25.71 -2.73
N ILE A 144 -18.67 25.89 -3.87
CA ILE A 144 -19.99 26.51 -3.95
C ILE A 144 -21.03 25.73 -3.11
N LYS A 145 -20.98 24.39 -3.14
CA LYS A 145 -21.86 23.54 -2.32
C LYS A 145 -21.58 23.67 -0.83
N LEU A 146 -20.34 23.95 -0.44
CA LEU A 146 -19.95 24.12 0.96
C LEU A 146 -20.50 25.40 1.54
N ASP A 147 -20.44 26.50 0.78
CA ASP A 147 -21.02 27.78 1.18
C ASP A 147 -22.54 27.70 1.25
N ALA A 148 -23.18 26.93 0.36
CA ALA A 148 -24.62 26.70 0.39
C ALA A 148 -25.11 25.87 1.59
N ASN A 149 -24.26 25.02 2.18
CA ASN A 149 -24.60 24.22 3.37
C ASN A 149 -24.24 24.90 4.71
N LYS A 150 -23.67 26.12 4.67
CA LYS A 150 -23.38 26.94 5.86
C LYS A 150 -24.50 27.94 6.22
N LEU A 151 -25.57 28.01 5.42
CA LEU A 151 -26.79 28.79 5.67
C LEU A 151 -27.87 27.91 6.32
#